data_AF-A0A947HRQ4-F1
#
_entry.id   AF-A0A947HRQ4-F1
#
_cell.length_a   1.000
_cell.length_b   1.000
_cell.length_c   1.000
_cell.angle_alpha   90.00
_cell.angle_beta   90.00
_cell.angle_gamma   90.00
#
_symmetry.space_group_name_H-M   'P 1'
#
loop_
_entity.id
_entity.type
_entity.pdbx_description
1 polymer ?
#
loop_
_entity_poly.entity_id
_entity_poly.type
_entity_poly.pdbx_seq_one_letter_code
_entity_poly.pdbx_strand_id
1 'polypeptide(L)'
;MRLLWPAADEDGVLEQSASRDEHADFERYCTYLLQRSGPRLFGLLAAVVLVTWPVDVLLAGPTGHTASLAALRVSVLIFLGGGAMVLPRLPAFERLPEWHLAALAVPAAVLAAWFASALGGFDSPVFHVLSLVPLLVVLFPGSLRFRVALTTALAVVVWVVFALRPDGPVLRQGAAALQLGLVTLYSVALGQLVFMLTRTNFLVRHRLGVQEQWLRELNENLEAHVADKALELRRLARHLETTREDERKWIAREI
;
A
#
# COMPACT_ATOMS: atom_id res chain seq x y z
N MET A 1 -15.16 11.66 51.75
CA MET A 1 -13.94 11.72 50.92
C MET A 1 -14.03 10.67 49.80
N ARG A 2 -14.96 10.90 48.87
CA ARG A 2 -15.15 10.16 47.61
C ARG A 2 -15.15 11.24 46.54
N LEU A 3 -14.02 11.43 45.85
CA LEU A 3 -13.97 12.28 44.67
C LEU A 3 -14.53 11.45 43.52
N LEU A 4 -15.73 11.85 43.11
CA LEU A 4 -16.46 11.37 41.95
C LEU A 4 -15.64 11.66 40.71
N TRP A 5 -15.34 10.63 39.92
CA TRP A 5 -14.77 10.73 38.58
C TRP A 5 -15.91 10.52 37.57
N PRO A 6 -16.50 11.57 37.00
CA PRO A 6 -17.42 11.43 35.88
C PRO A 6 -16.59 11.54 34.59
N ALA A 7 -16.03 10.43 34.10
CA ALA A 7 -15.30 10.45 32.82
C ALA A 7 -15.53 9.23 31.93
N ALA A 8 -16.54 8.39 32.22
CA ALA A 8 -16.76 7.18 31.41
C ALA A 8 -17.45 7.47 30.06
N ASP A 9 -18.15 8.60 29.89
CA ASP A 9 -18.86 8.93 28.65
C ASP A 9 -18.04 9.77 27.65
N GLU A 10 -17.03 10.53 28.12
CA GLU A 10 -16.18 11.34 27.22
C GLU A 10 -15.11 10.48 26.52
N ASP A 11 -14.60 9.44 27.20
CA ASP A 11 -13.59 8.54 26.65
C ASP A 11 -14.11 7.78 25.41
N GLY A 12 -15.39 7.38 25.39
CA GLY A 12 -15.99 6.66 24.25
C GLY A 12 -16.16 7.53 23.00
N VAL A 13 -16.44 8.82 23.16
CA VAL A 13 -16.58 9.77 22.04
C VAL A 13 -15.20 10.10 21.45
N LEU A 14 -14.18 10.25 22.29
CA LEU A 14 -12.80 10.48 21.86
C LEU A 14 -12.18 9.24 21.17
N GLU A 15 -12.48 8.04 21.66
CA GLU A 15 -12.02 6.80 21.02
C GLU A 15 -12.69 6.58 19.66
N GLN A 16 -13.97 6.95 19.53
CA GLN A 16 -14.69 6.85 18.28
C GLN A 16 -14.27 7.92 17.24
N SER A 17 -13.98 9.16 17.66
CA SER A 17 -13.45 10.20 16.76
C SER A 17 -12.04 9.87 16.28
N ALA A 18 -11.15 9.44 17.19
CA ALA A 18 -9.81 8.99 16.86
C ALA A 18 -9.85 7.83 15.84
N SER A 19 -10.77 6.87 16.01
CA SER A 19 -10.91 5.75 15.07
C SER A 19 -11.34 6.16 13.65
N ARG A 20 -12.12 7.24 13.51
CA ARG A 20 -12.57 7.75 12.20
C ARG A 20 -11.45 8.49 11.48
N ASP A 21 -10.72 9.33 12.20
CA ASP A 21 -9.58 10.07 11.65
C ASP A 21 -8.45 9.10 11.24
N GLU A 22 -8.18 8.08 12.06
CA GLU A 22 -7.23 7.00 11.71
C GLU A 22 -7.62 6.25 10.43
N HIS A 23 -8.92 6.02 10.19
CA HIS A 23 -9.39 5.33 9.00
C HIS A 23 -9.15 6.18 7.74
N ALA A 24 -9.51 7.47 7.79
CA ALA A 24 -9.30 8.39 6.68
C ALA A 24 -7.81 8.57 6.38
N ASP A 25 -6.96 8.67 7.39
CA ASP A 25 -5.51 8.77 7.22
C ASP A 25 -4.90 7.48 6.68
N PHE A 26 -5.41 6.33 7.09
CA PHE A 26 -5.00 5.05 6.51
C PHE A 26 -5.40 4.92 5.03
N GLU A 27 -6.59 5.37 4.64
CA GLU A 27 -7.01 5.40 3.23
C GLU A 27 -6.13 6.32 2.38
N ARG A 28 -5.79 7.51 2.91
CA ARG A 28 -4.79 8.41 2.28
C ARG A 28 -3.44 7.75 2.16
N TYR A 29 -2.99 7.03 3.19
CA TYR A 29 -1.74 6.28 3.17
C TYR A 29 -1.76 5.16 2.13
N CYS A 30 -2.86 4.43 1.97
CA CYS A 30 -3.02 3.42 0.92
C CYS A 30 -2.95 4.04 -0.48
N THR A 31 -3.64 5.16 -0.68
CA THR A 31 -3.60 5.93 -1.93
C THR A 31 -2.19 6.41 -2.24
N TYR A 32 -1.49 6.95 -1.24
CA TYR A 32 -0.09 7.36 -1.34
C TYR A 32 0.83 6.20 -1.70
N LEU A 33 0.68 5.06 -1.02
CA LEU A 33 1.45 3.86 -1.32
C LEU A 33 1.22 3.42 -2.76
N LEU A 34 -0.03 3.37 -3.20
CA LEU A 34 -0.39 2.98 -4.56
C LEU A 34 0.19 3.93 -5.61
N GLN A 35 0.13 5.24 -5.40
CA GLN A 35 0.72 6.24 -6.30
C GLN A 35 2.25 6.11 -6.35
N ARG A 36 2.89 5.85 -5.21
CA ARG A 36 4.35 5.76 -5.11
C ARG A 36 4.92 4.43 -5.61
N SER A 37 4.28 3.31 -5.28
CA SER A 37 4.73 1.96 -5.63
C SER A 37 4.15 1.47 -6.95
N GLY A 38 2.99 1.96 -7.38
CA GLY A 38 2.29 1.53 -8.59
C GLY A 38 3.17 1.58 -9.84
N PRO A 39 3.77 2.72 -10.20
CA PRO A 39 4.65 2.81 -11.38
C PRO A 39 5.85 1.86 -11.31
N ARG A 40 6.41 1.66 -10.10
CA ARG A 40 7.53 0.71 -9.88
C ARG A 40 7.07 -0.73 -10.08
N LEU A 41 5.87 -1.05 -9.61
CA LEU A 41 5.28 -2.37 -9.73
C LEU A 41 4.92 -2.68 -11.19
N PHE A 42 4.31 -1.73 -11.91
CA PHE A 42 4.06 -1.84 -13.35
C PHE A 42 5.37 -1.98 -14.14
N GLY A 43 6.40 -1.20 -13.79
CA GLY A 43 7.73 -1.31 -14.39
C GLY A 43 8.38 -2.66 -14.14
N LEU A 44 8.28 -3.19 -12.91
CA LEU A 44 8.78 -4.52 -12.56
C LEU A 44 8.04 -5.62 -13.34
N LEU A 45 6.70 -5.57 -13.40
CA LEU A 45 5.91 -6.52 -14.18
C LEU A 45 6.25 -6.45 -15.67
N ALA A 46 6.42 -5.26 -16.22
CA ALA A 46 6.84 -5.08 -17.61
C ALA A 46 8.25 -5.66 -17.85
N ALA A 47 9.18 -5.47 -16.93
CA ALA A 47 10.50 -6.07 -16.99
C ALA A 47 10.43 -7.60 -16.96
N VAL A 48 9.60 -8.19 -16.10
CA VAL A 48 9.38 -9.64 -16.05
C VAL A 48 8.83 -10.15 -17.39
N VAL A 49 7.84 -9.46 -17.97
CA VAL A 49 7.28 -9.81 -19.30
C VAL A 49 8.33 -9.72 -20.40
N LEU A 50 9.22 -8.73 -20.36
CA LEU A 50 10.33 -8.59 -21.32
C LEU A 50 11.37 -9.70 -21.15
N VAL A 51 11.73 -10.06 -19.92
CA VAL A 51 12.70 -11.13 -19.62
C VAL A 51 12.19 -12.49 -20.09
N THR A 52 10.88 -12.70 -20.13
CA THR A 52 10.32 -13.94 -20.69
C THR A 52 10.34 -14.01 -22.22
N TRP A 53 10.62 -12.90 -22.92
CA TRP A 53 10.62 -12.88 -24.39
C TRP A 53 11.73 -13.74 -25.01
N PRO A 54 13.01 -13.67 -24.58
CA PRO A 54 14.04 -14.60 -25.06
C PRO A 54 13.69 -16.06 -24.77
N VAL A 55 13.04 -16.33 -23.64
CA VAL A 55 12.61 -17.68 -23.26
C VAL A 55 11.56 -18.20 -24.26
N ASP A 56 10.61 -17.36 -24.66
CA ASP A 56 9.61 -17.70 -25.68
C ASP A 56 10.29 -18.00 -27.03
N VAL A 57 11.32 -17.23 -27.44
CA VAL A 57 12.07 -17.47 -28.69
C VAL A 57 12.82 -18.79 -28.66
N LEU A 58 13.43 -19.14 -27.52
CA LEU A 58 14.14 -20.41 -27.34
C LEU A 58 13.19 -21.61 -27.30
N LEU A 59 11.98 -21.44 -26.76
CA LEU A 59 11.00 -22.52 -26.59
C LEU A 59 10.04 -22.69 -27.79
N ALA A 60 9.78 -21.65 -28.58
CA ALA A 60 8.72 -21.66 -29.60
C ALA A 60 8.95 -22.69 -30.73
N GLY A 61 10.19 -23.14 -30.94
CA GLY A 61 10.53 -24.09 -32.01
C GLY A 61 10.01 -23.65 -33.40
N PRO A 62 9.85 -24.58 -34.36
CA PRO A 62 9.34 -24.26 -35.70
C PRO A 62 7.83 -23.99 -35.76
N THR A 63 7.11 -24.05 -34.64
CA THR A 63 5.65 -24.29 -34.62
C THR A 63 4.77 -23.08 -34.93
N GLY A 64 5.33 -21.93 -35.34
CA GLY A 64 4.56 -20.81 -35.90
C GLY A 64 3.71 -19.99 -34.91
N HIS A 65 3.69 -20.31 -33.61
CA HIS A 65 2.91 -19.58 -32.59
C HIS A 65 3.56 -18.26 -32.12
N THR A 66 4.68 -17.85 -32.71
CA THR A 66 5.46 -16.67 -32.30
C THR A 66 4.68 -15.36 -32.43
N ALA A 67 3.82 -15.24 -33.45
CA ALA A 67 3.04 -14.02 -33.68
C ALA A 67 1.99 -13.78 -32.58
N SER A 68 1.25 -14.83 -32.18
CA SER A 68 0.22 -14.73 -31.13
C SER A 68 0.83 -14.46 -29.76
N LEU A 69 1.98 -15.09 -29.45
CA LEU A 69 2.74 -14.80 -28.24
C LEU A 69 3.28 -13.35 -28.24
N ALA A 70 3.85 -12.89 -29.35
CA ALA A 70 4.32 -11.51 -29.46
C ALA A 70 3.16 -10.51 -29.29
N ALA A 71 2.00 -10.76 -29.90
CA ALA A 71 0.81 -9.92 -29.75
C ALA A 71 0.31 -9.88 -28.29
N LEU A 72 0.27 -11.04 -27.63
CA LEU A 72 -0.03 -11.15 -26.19
C LEU A 72 0.91 -10.28 -25.36
N ARG A 73 2.24 -10.42 -25.56
CA ARG A 73 3.24 -9.67 -24.80
C ARG A 73 3.16 -8.18 -25.05
N VAL A 74 3.05 -7.76 -26.32
CA VAL A 74 2.95 -6.36 -26.72
C VAL A 74 1.71 -5.71 -26.12
N SER A 75 0.56 -6.39 -26.18
CA SER A 75 -0.66 -5.88 -25.54
C SER A 75 -0.46 -5.69 -24.04
N VAL A 76 0.03 -6.71 -23.32
CA VAL A 76 0.32 -6.59 -21.88
C VAL A 76 1.28 -5.44 -21.59
N LEU A 77 2.35 -5.27 -22.37
CA LEU A 77 3.31 -4.17 -22.20
C LEU A 77 2.70 -2.80 -22.48
N ILE A 78 1.82 -2.67 -23.47
CA ILE A 78 1.09 -1.42 -23.73
C ILE A 78 0.21 -1.06 -22.53
N PHE A 79 -0.49 -2.02 -21.93
CA PHE A 79 -1.31 -1.78 -20.74
C PHE A 79 -0.48 -1.46 -19.50
N LEU A 80 0.60 -2.20 -19.23
CA LEU A 80 1.48 -1.94 -18.09
C LEU A 80 2.21 -0.59 -18.24
N GLY A 81 2.76 -0.31 -19.43
CA GLY A 81 3.46 0.93 -19.74
C GLY A 81 2.52 2.14 -19.77
N GLY A 82 1.37 2.00 -20.44
CA GLY A 82 0.31 3.00 -20.45
C GLY A 82 -0.20 3.28 -19.04
N GLY A 83 -0.45 2.25 -18.23
CA GLY A 83 -0.80 2.39 -16.82
C GLY A 83 0.25 3.15 -16.01
N ALA A 84 1.53 2.75 -16.12
CA ALA A 84 2.63 3.38 -15.41
C ALA A 84 2.81 4.87 -15.78
N MET A 85 2.58 5.23 -17.04
CA MET A 85 2.73 6.61 -17.53
C MET A 85 1.49 7.47 -17.32
N VAL A 86 0.29 6.92 -17.48
CA VAL A 86 -0.96 7.68 -17.50
C VAL A 86 -1.57 7.81 -16.11
N LEU A 87 -1.60 6.73 -15.31
CA LEU A 87 -2.26 6.74 -14.00
C LEU A 87 -1.74 7.85 -13.06
N PRO A 88 -0.41 8.09 -12.93
CA PRO A 88 0.09 9.15 -12.04
C PRO A 88 -0.23 10.57 -12.52
N ARG A 89 -0.65 10.74 -13.78
CA ARG A 89 -0.94 12.05 -14.37
C ARG A 89 -2.43 12.41 -14.34
N LEU A 90 -3.30 11.46 -13.98
CA LEU A 90 -4.73 11.68 -13.95
C LEU A 90 -5.15 12.26 -12.57
N PRO A 91 -5.69 13.48 -12.50
CA PRO A 91 -6.18 14.03 -11.23
C PRO A 91 -7.37 13.24 -10.67
N ALA A 92 -8.12 12.54 -11.53
CA ALA A 92 -9.17 11.63 -11.12
C ALA A 92 -8.64 10.40 -10.35
N PHE A 93 -7.38 10.04 -10.54
CA PHE A 93 -6.75 8.92 -9.84
C PHE A 93 -6.60 9.18 -8.34
N GLU A 94 -6.46 10.44 -7.93
CA GLU A 94 -6.42 10.83 -6.50
C GLU A 94 -7.75 10.58 -5.79
N ARG A 95 -8.87 10.67 -6.51
CA ARG A 95 -10.20 10.53 -5.92
C ARG A 95 -10.66 9.08 -5.83
N LEU A 96 -10.37 8.27 -6.85
CA LEU A 96 -10.91 6.92 -7.00
C LEU A 96 -9.86 5.97 -7.60
N PRO A 97 -8.73 5.73 -6.91
CA PRO A 97 -7.63 4.93 -7.47
C PRO A 97 -8.04 3.49 -7.81
N GLU A 98 -8.89 2.89 -6.99
CA GLU A 98 -9.41 1.53 -7.15
C GLU A 98 -10.10 1.34 -8.51
N TRP A 99 -10.99 2.26 -8.89
CA TRP A 99 -11.73 2.17 -10.15
C TRP A 99 -10.84 2.29 -11.39
N HIS A 100 -9.79 3.12 -11.33
CA HIS A 100 -8.85 3.25 -12.43
C HIS A 100 -7.97 2.00 -12.59
N LEU A 101 -7.58 1.36 -11.48
CA LEU A 101 -6.91 0.06 -11.53
C LEU A 101 -7.80 -1.00 -12.18
N ALA A 102 -9.08 -1.05 -11.81
CA ALA A 102 -10.04 -1.98 -12.42
C ALA A 102 -10.23 -1.70 -13.91
N ALA A 103 -10.37 -0.41 -14.29
CA ALA A 103 -10.51 0.02 -15.67
C ALA A 103 -9.29 -0.31 -16.54
N LEU A 104 -8.10 -0.44 -15.94
CA LEU A 104 -6.88 -0.87 -16.63
C LEU A 104 -6.75 -2.41 -16.65
N ALA A 105 -6.95 -3.05 -15.50
CA ALA A 105 -6.69 -4.47 -15.30
C ALA A 105 -7.68 -5.37 -16.07
N VAL A 106 -8.97 -5.00 -16.09
CA VAL A 106 -10.00 -5.81 -16.75
C VAL A 106 -9.78 -5.88 -18.27
N PRO A 107 -9.63 -4.77 -19.01
CA PRO A 107 -9.34 -4.83 -20.45
C PRO A 107 -8.01 -5.53 -20.76
N ALA A 108 -6.98 -5.32 -19.95
CA ALA A 108 -5.70 -6.01 -20.10
C ALA A 108 -5.88 -7.53 -19.97
N ALA A 109 -6.66 -7.99 -19.00
CA ALA A 109 -6.97 -9.41 -18.82
C ALA A 109 -7.81 -9.98 -19.96
N VAL A 110 -8.80 -9.22 -20.48
CA VAL A 110 -9.58 -9.64 -21.67
C VAL A 110 -8.66 -9.89 -22.86
N LEU A 111 -7.78 -8.92 -23.18
CA LEU A 111 -6.87 -9.04 -24.32
C LEU A 111 -5.86 -10.15 -24.11
N ALA A 112 -5.30 -10.26 -22.90
CA ALA A 112 -4.37 -11.32 -22.57
C ALA A 112 -5.02 -12.70 -22.73
N ALA A 113 -6.23 -12.88 -22.20
CA ALA A 113 -6.99 -14.12 -22.36
C ALA A 113 -7.36 -14.39 -23.82
N TRP A 114 -7.67 -13.37 -24.61
CA TRP A 114 -8.07 -13.51 -26.01
C TRP A 114 -6.94 -14.02 -26.91
N PHE A 115 -5.72 -13.47 -26.73
CA PHE A 115 -4.55 -13.96 -27.45
C PHE A 115 -4.07 -15.30 -26.91
N ALA A 116 -4.14 -15.52 -25.59
CA ALA A 116 -3.76 -16.79 -25.00
C ALA A 116 -4.68 -17.95 -25.38
N SER A 117 -5.99 -17.72 -25.48
CA SER A 117 -6.92 -18.78 -25.91
C SER A 117 -6.73 -19.16 -27.38
N ALA A 118 -6.00 -18.36 -28.18
CA ALA A 118 -5.58 -18.76 -29.52
C ALA A 118 -4.43 -19.77 -29.51
N LEU A 119 -3.70 -19.88 -28.39
CA LEU A 119 -2.57 -20.78 -28.22
C LEU A 119 -2.98 -22.14 -27.64
N GLY A 120 -4.23 -22.27 -27.20
CA GLY A 120 -4.83 -23.53 -26.76
C GLY A 120 -5.98 -23.32 -25.77
N GLY A 121 -6.67 -24.42 -25.46
CA GLY A 121 -7.76 -24.44 -24.49
C GLY A 121 -7.32 -24.44 -23.02
N PHE A 122 -8.21 -24.95 -22.17
CA PHE A 122 -8.05 -24.98 -20.70
C PHE A 122 -6.90 -25.85 -20.20
N ASP A 123 -6.43 -26.83 -20.97
CA ASP A 123 -5.28 -27.68 -20.60
C ASP A 123 -3.93 -27.07 -21.01
N SER A 124 -3.95 -25.89 -21.65
CA SER A 124 -2.72 -25.27 -22.14
C SER A 124 -1.88 -24.70 -20.99
N PRO A 125 -0.54 -24.72 -21.09
CA PRO A 125 0.32 -24.07 -20.11
C PRO A 125 0.03 -22.57 -19.99
N VAL A 126 -0.42 -21.94 -21.08
CA VAL A 126 -0.77 -20.51 -21.11
C VAL A 126 -2.01 -20.22 -20.24
N PHE A 127 -3.01 -21.10 -20.26
CA PHE A 127 -4.16 -20.98 -19.35
C PHE A 127 -3.72 -21.06 -17.88
N HIS A 128 -2.85 -22.01 -17.52
CA HIS A 128 -2.37 -22.13 -16.14
C HIS A 128 -1.61 -20.88 -15.68
N VAL A 129 -0.80 -20.26 -16.55
CA VAL A 129 -0.15 -18.97 -16.25
C VAL A 129 -1.17 -17.86 -16.06
N LEU A 130 -2.15 -17.73 -16.97
CA LEU A 130 -3.19 -16.70 -16.87
C LEU A 130 -4.14 -16.90 -15.69
N SER A 131 -4.31 -18.14 -15.22
CA SER A 131 -5.09 -18.43 -14.03
C SER A 131 -4.53 -17.75 -12.78
N LEU A 132 -3.26 -17.33 -12.80
CA LEU A 132 -2.60 -16.58 -11.73
C LEU A 132 -2.83 -15.06 -11.82
N VAL A 133 -3.44 -14.53 -12.88
CA VAL A 133 -3.72 -13.09 -13.02
C VAL A 133 -4.51 -12.52 -11.83
N PRO A 134 -5.56 -13.18 -11.30
CA PRO A 134 -6.24 -12.72 -10.09
C PRO A 134 -5.32 -12.59 -8.86
N LEU A 135 -4.21 -13.33 -8.81
CA LEU A 135 -3.24 -13.24 -7.71
C LEU A 135 -2.48 -11.90 -7.72
N LEU A 136 -2.38 -11.22 -8.87
CA LEU A 136 -1.74 -9.90 -8.95
C LEU A 136 -2.47 -8.84 -8.12
N VAL A 137 -3.76 -9.04 -7.80
CA VAL A 137 -4.53 -8.13 -6.95
C VAL A 137 -4.00 -8.08 -5.51
N VAL A 138 -3.28 -9.11 -5.05
CA VAL A 138 -2.63 -9.15 -3.72
C VAL A 138 -1.66 -7.98 -3.52
N LEU A 139 -1.05 -7.50 -4.60
CA LEU A 139 -0.06 -6.43 -4.57
C LEU A 139 -0.67 -5.05 -4.30
N PHE A 140 -2.00 -4.92 -4.36
CA PHE A 140 -2.70 -3.66 -4.19
C PHE A 140 -3.39 -3.57 -2.82
N PRO A 141 -3.01 -2.59 -1.98
CA PRO A 141 -3.74 -2.30 -0.75
C PRO A 141 -5.05 -1.60 -1.13
N GLY A 142 -6.19 -2.24 -0.86
CA GLY A 142 -7.51 -1.72 -1.16
C GLY A 142 -8.57 -2.38 -0.28
N SER A 143 -9.80 -1.88 -0.36
CA SER A 143 -10.90 -2.41 0.43
C SER A 143 -11.20 -3.88 0.10
N LEU A 144 -11.68 -4.67 1.08
CA LEU A 144 -12.01 -6.08 0.87
C LEU A 144 -13.06 -6.25 -0.25
N ARG A 145 -14.05 -5.34 -0.28
CA ARG A 145 -15.12 -5.35 -1.30
C ARG A 145 -14.55 -5.17 -2.70
N PHE A 146 -13.69 -4.17 -2.88
CA PHE A 146 -13.02 -3.92 -4.14
C PHE A 146 -12.14 -5.11 -4.56
N ARG A 147 -11.37 -5.67 -3.62
CA ARG A 147 -10.53 -6.83 -3.89
C ARG A 147 -11.35 -8.03 -4.38
N VAL A 148 -12.41 -8.40 -3.65
CA VAL A 148 -13.32 -9.49 -4.05
C VAL A 148 -13.94 -9.22 -5.42
N ALA A 149 -14.42 -7.99 -5.65
CA ALA A 149 -15.02 -7.62 -6.94
C ALA A 149 -14.01 -7.73 -8.09
N LEU A 150 -12.82 -7.16 -7.93
CA LEU A 150 -11.79 -7.16 -8.97
C LEU A 150 -11.24 -8.56 -9.23
N THR A 151 -10.89 -9.34 -8.20
CA THR A 151 -10.37 -10.71 -8.39
C THR A 151 -11.39 -11.61 -9.07
N THR A 152 -12.66 -11.49 -8.67
CA THR A 152 -13.76 -12.25 -9.28
C THR A 152 -13.98 -11.83 -10.73
N ALA A 153 -13.97 -10.53 -11.01
CA ALA A 153 -14.09 -10.01 -12.38
C ALA A 153 -12.96 -10.54 -13.27
N LEU A 154 -11.70 -10.53 -12.80
CA LEU A 154 -10.57 -11.05 -13.54
C LEU A 154 -10.69 -12.56 -13.80
N ALA A 155 -11.09 -13.34 -12.79
CA ALA A 155 -11.29 -14.79 -12.92
C ALA A 155 -12.41 -15.12 -13.92
N VAL A 156 -13.55 -14.42 -13.84
CA VAL A 156 -14.68 -14.59 -14.75
C VAL A 156 -14.27 -14.22 -16.17
N VAL A 157 -13.57 -13.10 -16.37
CA VAL A 157 -13.08 -12.69 -17.70
C VAL A 157 -12.18 -13.76 -18.31
N VAL A 158 -11.19 -14.25 -17.58
CA VAL A 158 -10.30 -15.31 -18.08
C VAL A 158 -11.10 -16.57 -18.42
N TRP A 159 -12.01 -17.00 -17.55
CA TRP A 159 -12.84 -18.17 -17.79
C TRP A 159 -13.74 -18.01 -19.02
N VAL A 160 -14.48 -16.89 -19.13
CA VAL A 160 -15.41 -16.62 -20.24
C VAL A 160 -14.67 -16.58 -21.56
N VAL A 161 -13.53 -15.87 -21.64
CA VAL A 161 -12.79 -15.73 -22.89
C VAL A 161 -12.25 -17.07 -23.39
N PHE A 162 -11.80 -17.96 -22.49
CA PHE A 162 -11.42 -19.33 -22.87
C PHE A 162 -12.64 -20.20 -23.20
N ALA A 163 -13.77 -20.02 -22.51
CA ALA A 163 -15.00 -20.77 -22.78
C ALA A 163 -15.62 -20.43 -24.16
N LEU A 164 -15.36 -19.23 -24.70
CA LEU A 164 -15.76 -18.85 -26.07
C LEU A 164 -15.03 -19.64 -27.16
N ARG A 165 -13.93 -20.32 -26.83
CA ARG A 165 -13.21 -21.25 -27.72
C ARG A 165 -13.11 -22.62 -27.05
N PRO A 166 -14.23 -23.35 -26.96
CA PRO A 166 -14.28 -24.59 -26.22
C PRO A 166 -13.49 -25.68 -26.93
N ASP A 167 -12.25 -25.87 -26.50
CA ASP A 167 -11.42 -27.01 -26.90
C ASP A 167 -11.56 -28.12 -25.84
N GLY A 168 -12.43 -29.10 -26.11
CA GLY A 168 -12.55 -30.34 -25.32
C GLY A 168 -13.84 -30.50 -24.49
N PRO A 169 -13.92 -31.56 -23.66
CA PRO A 169 -15.13 -31.92 -22.94
C PRO A 169 -15.49 -30.94 -21.81
N VAL A 170 -16.79 -30.80 -21.55
CA VAL A 170 -17.38 -29.90 -20.52
C VAL A 170 -16.74 -30.08 -19.13
N LEU A 171 -16.31 -31.31 -18.78
CA LEU A 171 -15.64 -31.60 -17.52
C LEU A 171 -14.38 -30.73 -17.30
N ARG A 172 -13.63 -30.43 -18.37
CA ARG A 172 -12.42 -29.58 -18.30
C ARG A 172 -12.76 -28.12 -17.97
N GLN A 173 -13.87 -27.62 -18.50
CA GLN A 173 -14.36 -26.27 -18.17
C GLN A 173 -14.74 -26.16 -16.70
N GLY A 174 -15.33 -27.22 -16.14
CA GLY A 174 -15.63 -27.33 -14.71
C GLY A 174 -14.38 -27.34 -13.84
N ALA A 175 -13.35 -28.12 -14.22
CA ALA A 175 -12.06 -28.13 -13.51
C ALA A 175 -11.35 -26.77 -13.57
N ALA A 176 -11.36 -26.11 -14.72
CA ALA A 176 -10.81 -24.76 -14.89
C ALA A 176 -11.56 -23.71 -14.05
N ALA A 177 -12.89 -23.78 -13.99
CA ALA A 177 -13.70 -22.92 -13.13
C ALA A 177 -13.37 -23.12 -11.64
N LEU A 178 -13.22 -24.37 -11.21
CA LEU A 178 -12.83 -24.71 -9.85
C LEU A 178 -11.42 -24.18 -9.51
N GLN A 179 -10.44 -24.37 -10.41
CA GLN A 179 -9.09 -23.84 -10.25
C GLN A 179 -9.10 -22.31 -10.10
N LEU A 180 -9.80 -21.60 -10.99
CA LEU A 180 -9.94 -20.14 -10.91
C LEU A 180 -10.65 -19.69 -9.63
N GLY A 181 -11.68 -20.43 -9.20
CA GLY A 181 -12.37 -20.19 -7.93
C GLY A 181 -11.41 -20.31 -6.73
N LEU A 182 -10.59 -21.37 -6.69
CA LEU A 182 -9.57 -21.56 -5.66
C LEU A 182 -8.51 -20.45 -5.68
N VAL A 183 -7.96 -20.11 -6.85
CA VAL A 183 -6.97 -19.03 -6.98
C VAL A 183 -7.56 -17.68 -6.55
N THR A 184 -8.84 -17.43 -6.86
CA THR A 184 -9.56 -16.23 -6.41
C THR A 184 -9.66 -16.20 -4.89
N LEU A 185 -10.05 -17.31 -4.26
CA LEU A 185 -10.13 -17.41 -2.80
C LEU A 185 -8.77 -17.18 -2.14
N TYR A 186 -7.70 -17.82 -2.66
CA TYR A 186 -6.34 -17.63 -2.18
C TYR A 186 -5.86 -16.18 -2.36
N SER A 187 -6.15 -15.56 -3.50
CA SER A 187 -5.79 -14.15 -3.75
C SER A 187 -6.48 -13.20 -2.77
N VAL A 188 -7.78 -13.38 -2.53
CA VAL A 188 -8.52 -12.56 -1.55
C VAL A 188 -7.95 -12.75 -0.14
N ALA A 189 -7.68 -13.99 0.27
CA ALA A 189 -7.14 -14.31 1.59
C ALA A 189 -5.73 -13.72 1.79
N LEU A 190 -4.81 -13.94 0.84
CA LEU A 190 -3.46 -13.39 0.88
C LEU A 190 -3.46 -11.87 0.84
N GLY A 191 -4.28 -11.27 -0.02
CA GLY A 191 -4.45 -9.83 -0.07
C GLY A 191 -4.94 -9.28 1.26
N GLN A 192 -5.87 -9.97 1.93
CA GLN A 192 -6.36 -9.55 3.25
C GLN A 192 -5.27 -9.61 4.32
N LEU A 193 -4.42 -10.63 4.30
CA LEU A 193 -3.25 -10.71 5.18
C LEU A 193 -2.27 -9.55 4.93
N VAL A 194 -1.94 -9.27 3.66
CA VAL A 194 -1.08 -8.13 3.28
C VAL A 194 -1.69 -6.79 3.70
N PHE A 195 -3.01 -6.64 3.57
CA PHE A 195 -3.73 -5.46 4.02
C PHE A 195 -3.64 -5.28 5.54
N MET A 196 -3.86 -6.36 6.32
CA MET A 196 -3.71 -6.32 7.78
C MET A 196 -2.28 -5.95 8.19
N LEU A 197 -1.26 -6.53 7.56
CA LEU A 197 0.14 -6.17 7.80
C LEU A 197 0.42 -4.70 7.47
N THR A 198 -0.12 -4.21 6.36
CA THR A 198 0.02 -2.80 5.96
C THR A 198 -0.63 -1.86 6.98
N ARG A 199 -1.81 -2.23 7.49
CA ARG A 199 -2.51 -1.49 8.54
C ARG A 199 -1.74 -1.48 9.85
N THR A 200 -1.21 -2.61 10.30
CA THR A 200 -0.38 -2.68 11.52
C THR A 200 0.89 -1.82 11.37
N ASN A 201 1.56 -1.91 10.22
CA ASN A 201 2.75 -1.09 9.94
C ASN A 201 2.44 0.41 9.94
N PHE A 202 1.28 0.81 9.41
CA PHE A 202 0.82 2.20 9.46
C PHE A 202 0.62 2.66 10.91
N LEU A 203 -0.13 1.90 11.72
CA LEU A 203 -0.40 2.25 13.12
C LEU A 203 0.88 2.34 13.95
N VAL A 204 1.83 1.41 13.74
CA VAL A 204 3.15 1.45 14.41
C VAL A 204 3.91 2.72 14.04
N ARG A 205 3.96 3.08 12.74
CA ARG A 205 4.62 4.31 12.28
C ARG A 205 3.96 5.57 12.82
N HIS A 206 2.63 5.60 12.86
CA HIS A 206 1.89 6.72 13.41
C HIS A 206 2.21 6.94 14.89
N ARG A 207 2.18 5.87 15.70
CA ARG A 207 2.53 5.92 17.13
C ARG A 207 3.98 6.37 17.36
N LEU A 208 4.92 5.90 16.55
CA LEU A 208 6.31 6.34 16.62
C LEU A 208 6.45 7.84 16.29
N GLY A 209 5.71 8.35 15.31
CA GLY A 209 5.71 9.78 14.97
C GLY A 209 5.18 10.66 16.11
N VAL A 210 4.08 10.25 16.76
CA VAL A 210 3.54 10.96 17.93
C VAL A 210 4.52 10.92 19.10
N GLN A 211 5.15 9.77 19.36
CA GLN A 211 6.17 9.64 20.41
C GLN A 211 7.39 10.51 20.13
N GLU A 212 7.85 10.61 18.89
CA GLU A 212 8.98 11.46 18.49
C GLU A 212 8.66 12.94 18.70
N GLN A 213 7.45 13.39 18.33
CA GLN A 213 6.99 14.75 18.58
C GLN A 213 6.93 15.06 20.09
N TRP A 214 6.32 14.16 20.87
CA TRP A 214 6.23 14.32 22.31
C TRP A 214 7.60 14.36 22.99
N LEU A 215 8.55 13.52 22.57
CA LEU A 215 9.92 13.54 23.07
C LEU A 215 10.65 14.84 22.73
N ARG A 216 10.41 15.42 21.54
CA ARG A 216 10.97 16.73 21.17
C ARG A 216 10.42 17.85 22.06
N GLU A 217 9.11 17.90 22.23
CA GLU A 217 8.46 18.88 23.12
C GLU A 217 8.96 18.76 24.56
N LEU A 218 9.13 17.54 25.07
CA LEU A 218 9.67 17.31 26.40
C LEU A 218 11.12 17.78 26.51
N ASN A 219 11.95 17.51 25.49
CA ASN A 219 13.34 17.96 25.47
C ASN A 219 13.43 19.49 25.42
N GLU A 220 12.65 20.16 24.57
CA GLU A 220 12.57 21.62 24.49
C GLU A 220 12.13 22.24 25.83
N ASN A 221 11.14 21.64 26.49
CA ASN A 221 10.71 22.07 27.82
C ASN A 221 11.79 21.89 28.87
N LEU A 222 12.53 20.78 28.86
CA LEU A 222 13.64 20.54 29.78
C LEU A 222 14.79 21.52 29.56
N GLU A 223 15.14 21.81 28.30
CA GLU A 223 16.16 22.80 27.95
C GLU A 223 15.77 24.19 28.45
N ALA A 224 14.50 24.59 28.29
CA ALA A 224 13.99 25.85 28.82
C ALA A 224 14.09 25.91 30.37
N HIS A 225 13.70 24.84 31.07
CA HIS A 225 13.81 24.77 32.53
C HIS A 225 15.27 24.84 33.01
N VAL A 226 16.19 24.16 32.33
CA VAL A 226 17.62 24.20 32.65
C VAL A 226 18.17 25.61 32.42
N ALA A 227 17.79 26.28 31.33
CA ALA A 227 18.18 27.66 31.06
C ALA A 227 17.68 28.63 32.13
N ASP A 228 16.42 28.49 32.56
CA ASP A 228 15.83 29.31 33.62
C ASP A 228 16.53 29.10 34.96
N LYS A 229 16.80 27.84 35.34
CA LYS A 229 17.55 27.54 36.57
C LYS A 229 18.99 28.02 36.52
N ALA A 230 19.66 27.94 35.37
CA ALA A 230 20.99 28.51 35.20
C ALA A 230 21.00 30.03 35.36
N LEU A 231 19.96 30.73 34.86
CA LEU A 231 19.79 32.17 35.06
C LEU A 231 19.52 32.51 36.52
N GLU A 232 18.67 31.74 37.21
CA GLU A 232 18.37 31.91 38.64
C GLU A 232 19.64 31.77 39.50
N LEU A 233 20.43 30.72 39.27
CA LEU A 233 21.71 30.52 39.98
C LEU A 233 22.71 31.65 39.72
N ARG A 234 22.80 32.13 38.48
CA ARG A 234 23.65 33.30 38.14
C ARG A 234 23.18 34.57 38.86
N ARG A 235 21.87 34.79 39.00
CA ARG A 235 21.32 35.93 39.75
C ARG A 235 21.65 35.83 41.23
N LEU A 236 21.47 34.65 41.84
CA LEU A 236 21.81 34.41 43.25
C LEU A 236 23.31 34.59 43.51
N ALA A 237 24.17 34.07 42.63
CA ALA A 237 25.63 34.23 42.75
C ALA A 237 26.04 35.72 42.72
N ARG A 238 25.51 36.50 41.76
CA ARG A 238 25.75 37.96 41.71
C ARG A 238 25.23 38.67 42.95
N HIS A 239 24.05 38.29 43.45
CA HIS A 239 23.49 38.90 44.65
C HIS A 239 24.40 38.67 45.86
N LEU A 240 24.88 37.43 46.08
CA LEU A 240 25.82 37.10 47.15
C LEU A 240 27.14 37.87 47.02
N GLU A 241 27.65 38.06 45.80
CA GLU A 241 28.84 38.85 45.53
C GLU A 241 28.63 40.33 45.91
N THR A 242 27.51 40.93 45.48
CA THR A 242 27.17 42.32 45.84
C THR A 242 27.00 42.50 47.35
N THR A 243 26.30 41.59 48.03
CA THR A 243 26.12 41.66 49.49
C THR A 243 27.46 41.57 50.21
N ARG A 244 28.36 40.68 49.76
CA ARG A 244 29.73 40.59 50.33
C ARG A 244 30.54 41.86 50.11
N GLU A 245 30.44 42.50 48.95
CA GLU A 245 31.10 43.77 48.71
C GLU A 245 30.56 44.88 49.60
N ASP A 246 29.25 44.93 49.80
CA ASP A 246 28.60 45.93 50.65
C ASP A 246 28.97 45.74 52.12
N GLU A 247 29.00 44.49 52.61
CA GLU A 247 29.51 44.16 53.95
C GLU A 247 30.97 44.59 54.11
N ARG A 248 31.84 44.30 53.12
CA ARG A 248 33.25 44.74 53.16
C ARG A 248 33.38 46.27 53.23
N LYS A 249 32.60 47.01 52.42
CA LYS A 249 32.58 48.48 52.43
C LYS A 249 32.01 49.05 53.72
N TRP A 250 31.12 48.33 54.38
CA TRP A 250 30.57 48.72 55.67
C TRP A 250 31.61 48.53 56.78
N ILE A 251 32.24 47.34 56.86
CA ILE A 251 33.32 47.05 57.83
C ILE A 251 34.48 48.05 57.67
N ALA A 252 34.91 48.34 56.44
CA ALA A 252 35.98 49.29 56.18
C ALA A 252 35.67 50.75 56.57
N ARG A 253 34.38 51.09 56.78
CA ARG A 253 33.96 52.41 57.27
C ARG A 253 33.92 52.50 58.80
N GLU A 254 33.84 51.37 59.49
CA GLU A 254 33.62 51.31 60.94
C GLU A 254 34.91 51.07 61.74
N ILE A 255 36.00 50.71 61.06
CA ILE A 255 37.38 50.61 61.58
C ILE A 255 38.14 51.90 61.29
#